data_AF-A0A0S4FQY5-F1
#
_entry.id   AF-A0A0S4FQY5-F1
#
_cell.length_a   1.000
_cell.length_b   1.000
_cell.length_c   1.000
_cell.angle_alpha   90.00
_cell.angle_beta   90.00
_cell.angle_gamma   90.00
#
_symmetry.space_group_name_H-M   'P 1'
#
loop_
_entity.id
_entity.type
_entity.pdbx_description
1 polymer ?
#
loop_
_entity_poly.entity_id
_entity_poly.type
_entity_poly.pdbx_seq_one_letter_code
_entity_poly.pdbx_strand_id
1 'polypeptide(L)'
;MEKMDLNNKWGVSIMFGLFGASNQVIKNIEEKNVNFNGYSDIGKLMNNFEKYGTNNDLFSFLIENNLNRYLFGALIRIGSLDVNNFSFREKVLNPNFIELNVKESFIKIFSCDDCNQIIFREHISDIKYNEDYEAKCVHCDKPFKFNYNDLENDFNITRNDLINFLNRLEDIHIVNRELMYYCPKCKKKETFDGNINLECECGKIRELKYYYSFADDFFDQCLKNRDGRWFEWYVFKISQHIYQHADHNLMISCNETETPWECEIDVAAIDNNDNLILFECKDYFRAISFNEMENLNKLSSFCENTNFVSSSKKVSDRIKSDVKDYCGEVEINFIEGVKLEKSYLSEDVVSDIFLNQGVIKGTRLFQKMNINKKNKIFRSFISQIIDSDAKVPTFLEVMSKMMWVAEDPEIITNNEIEDIRTTVELSIANIREGKLVADSIEYIRSVFSVCKTSIIDVFDINEIIELGTSYLSPYTLRGYIERKPFYKFFTDLFEEIDIPEYDLNKEIVERFLFKMVPMLGIYYADYSRKSTLGIINLLWEYTTTEIRNKLIRECERIINNPEERESGKKILENYLVENYMNFDESGKKGIDSILKI
;
A
#
# COMPACT_ATOMS: atom_id res chain seq x y z
N MET A 1 3.94 4.01 41.42
CA MET A 1 3.01 4.24 40.30
C MET A 1 3.83 4.88 39.19
N GLU A 2 4.66 4.08 38.54
CA GLU A 2 5.53 4.49 37.42
C GLU A 2 5.07 3.69 36.20
N LYS A 3 4.55 4.38 35.20
CA LYS A 3 4.23 3.78 33.90
C LYS A 3 5.54 3.66 33.12
N MET A 4 6.05 2.43 32.99
CA MET A 4 7.08 2.12 32.00
C MET A 4 6.43 2.06 30.61
N ASP A 5 6.87 2.97 29.75
CA ASP A 5 6.64 2.99 28.31
C ASP A 5 7.27 1.74 27.66
N LEU A 6 6.44 0.91 27.01
CA LEU A 6 6.85 -0.32 26.32
C LEU A 6 6.91 -0.15 24.78
N ASN A 7 6.90 1.08 24.26
CA ASN A 7 6.84 1.34 22.81
C ASN A 7 8.17 1.38 22.05
N ASN A 8 9.31 1.00 22.64
CA ASN A 8 10.63 1.29 22.03
C ASN A 8 11.43 0.09 21.48
N LYS A 9 10.79 -1.03 21.10
CA LYS A 9 11.53 -2.19 20.52
C LYS A 9 11.21 -2.60 19.07
N TRP A 10 10.33 -1.89 18.38
CA TRP A 10 10.08 -2.10 16.94
C TRP A 10 10.51 -0.91 16.05
N GLY A 11 10.97 0.20 16.65
CA GLY A 11 11.41 1.40 15.93
C GLY A 11 12.88 1.41 15.49
N VAL A 12 13.71 0.45 15.90
CA VAL A 12 15.17 0.51 15.67
C VAL A 12 15.61 -0.25 14.41
N SER A 13 14.78 -1.15 13.87
CA SER A 13 15.13 -1.91 12.64
C SER A 13 14.75 -1.20 11.33
N ILE A 14 13.93 -0.13 11.37
CA ILE A 14 13.53 0.63 10.18
C ILE A 14 14.59 1.71 9.85
N MET A 15 15.34 2.18 10.84
CA MET A 15 16.30 3.27 10.65
C MET A 15 17.60 2.83 9.94
N PHE A 16 17.94 1.54 9.93
CA PHE A 16 19.12 1.04 9.20
C PHE A 16 18.83 0.60 7.75
N GLY A 17 17.56 0.47 7.35
CA GLY A 17 17.20 0.07 5.98
C GLY A 17 17.29 1.20 4.95
N LEU A 18 17.10 2.46 5.37
CA LEU A 18 17.09 3.62 4.45
C LEU A 18 18.50 4.12 4.10
N PHE A 19 19.48 4.02 5.00
CA PHE A 19 20.86 4.45 4.71
C PHE A 19 21.70 3.39 3.98
N GLY A 20 21.30 2.11 4.01
CA GLY A 20 22.01 1.05 3.29
C GLY A 20 21.73 1.02 1.79
N ALA A 21 20.52 1.41 1.36
CA ALA A 21 20.08 1.34 -0.04
C ALA A 21 20.63 2.47 -0.92
N SER A 22 20.77 3.69 -0.37
CA SER A 22 21.36 4.85 -1.05
C SER A 22 22.85 4.61 -1.41
N ASN A 23 23.60 3.97 -0.51
CA ASN A 23 25.04 3.72 -0.69
C ASN A 23 25.36 2.86 -1.92
N GLN A 24 24.51 1.92 -2.31
CA GLN A 24 24.80 1.02 -3.42
C GLN A 24 24.60 1.69 -4.80
N VAL A 25 23.59 2.56 -4.92
CA VAL A 25 23.38 3.39 -6.12
C VAL A 25 24.54 4.35 -6.29
N ILE A 26 24.89 5.08 -5.22
CA ILE A 26 26.02 6.04 -5.22
C ILE A 26 27.32 5.34 -5.59
N LYS A 27 27.61 4.19 -4.98
CA LYS A 27 28.81 3.39 -5.27
C LYS A 27 28.89 2.99 -6.75
N ASN A 28 27.79 2.55 -7.35
CA ASN A 28 27.75 2.19 -8.77
C ASN A 28 27.99 3.39 -9.71
N ILE A 29 27.52 4.57 -9.32
CA ILE A 29 27.79 5.82 -10.05
C ILE A 29 29.28 6.16 -9.95
N GLU A 30 29.86 6.09 -8.75
CA GLU A 30 31.28 6.37 -8.51
C GLU A 30 32.22 5.39 -9.22
N GLU A 31 31.86 4.12 -9.31
CA GLU A 31 32.60 3.10 -10.09
C GLU A 31 32.63 3.38 -11.60
N LYS A 32 31.76 4.27 -12.10
CA LYS A 32 31.74 4.74 -13.49
C LYS A 32 32.52 6.04 -13.70
N ASN A 33 33.41 6.42 -12.77
CA ASN A 33 34.21 7.65 -12.79
C ASN A 33 33.36 8.94 -12.78
N VAL A 34 32.21 8.88 -12.10
CA VAL A 34 31.31 10.02 -11.90
C VAL A 34 31.22 10.31 -10.41
N ASN A 35 31.48 11.56 -10.00
CA ASN A 35 31.44 11.94 -8.59
C ASN A 35 30.01 12.27 -8.16
N PHE A 36 29.61 11.80 -6.97
CA PHE A 36 28.37 12.21 -6.33
C PHE A 36 28.59 13.49 -5.48
N ASN A 37 27.81 14.53 -5.77
CA ASN A 37 27.93 15.85 -5.13
C ASN A 37 26.88 16.08 -4.03
N GLY A 38 25.99 15.12 -3.79
CA GLY A 38 24.86 15.25 -2.87
C GLY A 38 23.50 15.30 -3.57
N TYR A 39 22.45 15.53 -2.80
CA TYR A 39 21.10 15.69 -3.33
C TYR A 39 20.85 17.13 -3.81
N SER A 40 20.09 17.27 -4.90
CA SER A 40 19.58 18.58 -5.33
C SER A 40 18.68 19.20 -4.27
N ASP A 41 18.36 20.48 -4.38
CA ASP A 41 17.45 21.13 -3.42
C ASP A 41 16.06 20.50 -3.41
N ILE A 42 15.60 19.98 -4.56
CA ILE A 42 14.37 19.21 -4.59
C ILE A 42 14.53 17.82 -3.97
N GLY A 43 15.68 17.17 -4.19
CA GLY A 43 16.00 15.90 -3.52
C GLY A 43 15.97 16.02 -1.99
N LYS A 44 16.45 17.15 -1.43
CA LYS A 44 16.37 17.43 0.01
C LYS A 44 14.93 17.58 0.49
N LEU A 45 14.07 18.24 -0.28
CA LEU A 45 12.64 18.41 0.04
C LEU A 45 11.88 17.10 -0.04
N MET A 46 12.10 16.32 -1.09
CA MET A 46 11.51 14.99 -1.25
C MET A 46 11.93 14.06 -0.10
N ASN A 47 13.20 14.07 0.30
CA ASN A 47 13.68 13.31 1.46
C ASN A 47 12.99 13.68 2.79
N ASN A 48 12.50 14.92 2.93
CA ASN A 48 11.72 15.32 4.09
C ASN A 48 10.29 14.79 4.00
N PHE A 49 9.64 14.92 2.83
CA PHE A 49 8.32 14.34 2.57
C PHE A 49 8.29 12.83 2.83
N GLU A 50 9.34 12.12 2.44
CA GLU A 50 9.49 10.67 2.60
C GLU A 50 9.46 10.19 4.07
N LYS A 51 9.74 11.07 5.02
CA LYS A 51 9.72 10.74 6.46
C LYS A 51 8.31 10.75 7.06
N TYR A 52 7.33 11.29 6.35
CA TYR A 52 5.94 11.37 6.79
C TYR A 52 5.13 10.22 6.20
N GLY A 53 4.30 9.55 7.01
CA GLY A 53 3.51 8.38 6.57
C GLY A 53 2.58 8.63 5.38
N THR A 54 2.20 9.89 5.15
CA THR A 54 1.31 10.37 4.08
C THR A 54 1.81 10.04 2.66
N ASN A 55 3.11 9.85 2.45
CA ASN A 55 3.65 9.50 1.13
C ASN A 55 3.17 8.14 0.61
N ASN A 56 2.95 7.17 1.52
CA ASN A 56 2.51 5.83 1.12
C ASN A 56 1.04 5.83 0.72
N ASP A 57 0.22 6.63 1.41
CA ASP A 57 -1.19 6.78 1.11
C ASP A 57 -1.38 7.50 -0.22
N LEU A 58 -0.60 8.57 -0.47
CA LEU A 58 -0.60 9.25 -1.77
C LEU A 58 -0.16 8.31 -2.90
N PHE A 59 0.92 7.54 -2.70
CA PHE A 59 1.37 6.61 -3.74
C PHE A 59 0.28 5.57 -4.08
N SER A 60 -0.35 5.01 -3.05
CA SER A 60 -1.46 4.05 -3.21
C SER A 60 -2.65 4.67 -3.95
N PHE A 61 -3.02 5.89 -3.58
CA PHE A 61 -4.06 6.67 -4.25
C PHE A 61 -3.75 6.90 -5.74
N LEU A 62 -2.50 7.24 -6.07
CA LEU A 62 -2.08 7.53 -7.45
C LEU A 62 -2.04 6.28 -8.34
N ILE A 63 -1.69 5.10 -7.80
CA ILE A 63 -1.62 3.87 -8.61
C ILE A 63 -2.96 3.16 -8.77
N GLU A 64 -3.97 3.54 -7.99
CA GLU A 64 -5.31 2.95 -8.08
C GLU A 64 -5.89 3.07 -9.49
N ASN A 65 -5.75 4.26 -10.09
CA ASN A 65 -6.19 4.53 -11.45
C ASN A 65 -5.44 5.72 -12.09
N ASN A 66 -5.38 5.73 -13.42
CA ASN A 66 -4.71 6.78 -14.19
C ASN A 66 -5.34 8.17 -14.01
N LEU A 67 -6.64 8.23 -13.68
CA LEU A 67 -7.37 9.49 -13.52
C LEU A 67 -6.89 10.26 -12.29
N ASN A 68 -6.62 9.56 -11.18
CA ASN A 68 -6.07 10.16 -9.96
C ASN A 68 -4.75 10.87 -10.25
N ARG A 69 -3.86 10.25 -11.03
CA ARG A 69 -2.57 10.87 -11.42
C ARG A 69 -2.74 12.09 -12.30
N TYR A 70 -3.63 11.97 -13.29
CA TYR A 70 -3.93 13.08 -14.16
C TYR A 70 -4.46 14.28 -13.36
N LEU A 71 -5.45 14.05 -12.49
CA LEU A 71 -6.06 15.07 -11.65
C LEU A 71 -5.08 15.65 -10.63
N PHE A 72 -4.18 14.82 -10.08
CA PHE A 72 -3.14 15.26 -9.16
C PHE A 72 -2.11 16.17 -9.84
N GLY A 73 -1.60 15.77 -11.01
CA GLY A 73 -0.74 16.65 -11.81
C GLY A 73 -1.45 17.94 -12.25
N ALA A 74 -2.74 17.86 -12.59
CA ALA A 74 -3.54 19.04 -12.90
C ALA A 74 -3.71 19.97 -11.69
N LEU A 75 -3.94 19.43 -10.49
CA LEU A 75 -4.00 20.20 -9.25
C LEU A 75 -2.69 20.96 -9.00
N ILE A 76 -1.55 20.28 -9.16
CA ILE A 76 -0.22 20.87 -8.96
C ILE A 76 0.05 22.02 -9.94
N ARG A 77 -0.32 21.87 -11.21
CA ARG A 77 -0.09 22.93 -12.21
C ARG A 77 -1.05 24.11 -12.04
N ILE A 78 -2.31 23.84 -11.72
CA ILE A 78 -3.37 24.84 -11.74
C ILE A 78 -3.46 25.60 -10.40
N GLY A 79 -3.05 25.00 -9.27
CA GLY A 79 -3.14 25.64 -7.96
C GLY A 79 -4.50 25.54 -7.28
N SER A 80 -5.57 25.38 -8.07
CA SER A 80 -6.92 25.21 -7.56
C SER A 80 -7.79 24.57 -8.63
N LEU A 81 -8.30 23.37 -8.33
CA LEU A 81 -9.39 22.78 -9.10
C LEU A 81 -10.68 23.47 -8.64
N ASP A 82 -11.08 24.54 -9.31
CA ASP A 82 -12.28 25.32 -8.95
C ASP A 82 -13.56 24.50 -9.20
N VAL A 83 -13.91 23.66 -8.22
CA VAL A 83 -15.10 22.81 -8.22
C VAL A 83 -16.36 23.60 -7.84
N ASN A 84 -16.20 24.82 -7.30
CA ASN A 84 -17.27 25.57 -6.65
C ASN A 84 -17.42 26.99 -7.21
N ASN A 85 -17.66 27.13 -8.50
CA ASN A 85 -18.28 28.34 -9.04
C ASN A 85 -19.80 28.30 -8.87
N PHE A 86 -20.27 28.28 -7.62
CA PHE A 86 -21.64 28.68 -7.33
C PHE A 86 -21.63 29.95 -6.52
N SER A 87 -22.32 30.97 -7.01
CA SER A 87 -22.74 32.06 -6.15
C SER A 87 -23.72 31.48 -5.12
N PHE A 88 -23.47 31.72 -3.84
CA PHE A 88 -24.30 31.22 -2.72
C PHE A 88 -25.80 31.55 -2.89
N ARG A 89 -26.15 32.55 -3.71
CA ARG A 89 -27.53 32.95 -4.01
C ARG A 89 -28.33 31.89 -4.77
N GLU A 90 -27.74 31.13 -5.69
CA GLU A 90 -28.51 30.25 -6.59
C GLU A 90 -28.98 28.96 -5.90
N LYS A 91 -28.17 28.41 -4.98
CA LYS A 91 -28.56 27.26 -4.12
C LYS A 91 -29.67 27.58 -3.14
N VAL A 92 -29.73 28.82 -2.64
CA VAL A 92 -30.73 29.24 -1.66
C VAL A 92 -32.04 29.69 -2.34
N LEU A 93 -31.99 30.16 -3.59
CA LEU A 93 -33.14 30.77 -4.24
C LEU A 93 -33.87 29.89 -5.29
N ASN A 94 -33.25 28.87 -5.90
CA ASN A 94 -33.97 28.00 -6.85
C ASN A 94 -33.27 26.65 -7.17
N PRO A 95 -33.58 25.56 -6.43
CA PRO A 95 -32.95 24.24 -6.61
C PRO A 95 -33.09 23.64 -8.02
N ASN A 96 -34.21 23.93 -8.69
CA ASN A 96 -34.56 23.33 -10.00
C ASN A 96 -33.79 23.96 -11.19
N PHE A 97 -33.09 25.07 -10.98
CA PHE A 97 -32.28 25.72 -12.02
C PHE A 97 -30.86 25.13 -12.14
N ILE A 98 -30.45 24.35 -11.13
CA ILE A 98 -29.10 23.77 -11.00
C ILE A 98 -28.93 22.58 -11.95
N GLU A 99 -29.95 21.75 -12.13
CA GLU A 99 -29.90 20.59 -13.05
C GLU A 99 -29.80 20.99 -14.53
N LEU A 100 -30.29 22.18 -14.91
CA LEU A 100 -30.41 22.60 -16.31
C LEU A 100 -29.16 23.28 -16.89
N ASN A 101 -28.23 23.75 -16.06
CA ASN A 101 -27.10 24.60 -16.50
C ASN A 101 -25.70 24.04 -16.22
N VAL A 102 -25.58 22.87 -15.58
CA VAL A 102 -24.27 22.27 -15.30
C VAL A 102 -23.98 21.21 -16.35
N LYS A 103 -23.32 21.60 -17.46
CA LYS A 103 -22.66 20.62 -18.34
C LYS A 103 -21.32 20.26 -17.72
N GLU A 104 -21.27 19.05 -17.17
CA GLU A 104 -20.23 18.50 -16.29
C GLU A 104 -18.97 18.06 -17.03
N SER A 105 -18.23 18.99 -17.63
CA SER A 105 -16.80 18.77 -17.88
C SER A 105 -16.05 20.09 -17.89
N PHE A 106 -15.04 20.19 -17.01
CA PHE A 106 -14.35 21.43 -16.64
C PHE A 106 -12.89 21.49 -17.13
N ILE A 107 -12.40 20.42 -17.75
CA ILE A 107 -11.05 20.34 -18.33
C ILE A 107 -11.22 20.24 -19.84
N LYS A 108 -11.27 21.42 -20.47
CA LYS A 108 -11.36 21.59 -21.90
C LYS A 108 -9.96 21.69 -22.50
N ILE A 109 -9.74 21.08 -23.66
CA ILE A 109 -8.50 21.25 -24.43
C ILE A 109 -8.62 22.55 -25.23
N PHE A 110 -7.64 23.44 -25.07
CA PHE A 110 -7.54 24.66 -25.87
C PHE A 110 -6.32 24.59 -26.76
N SER A 111 -6.44 24.30 -28.05
CA SER A 111 -5.30 24.45 -28.96
C SER A 111 -5.23 25.89 -29.47
N CYS A 112 -4.07 26.53 -29.38
CA CYS A 112 -3.80 27.73 -30.17
C CYS A 112 -3.67 27.32 -31.65
N ASP A 113 -4.56 27.84 -32.51
CA ASP A 113 -4.59 27.54 -33.95
C ASP A 113 -3.27 27.87 -34.67
N ASP A 114 -2.46 28.78 -34.12
CA ASP A 114 -1.21 29.22 -34.75
C ASP A 114 0.01 28.38 -34.39
N CYS A 115 0.11 27.89 -33.16
CA CYS A 115 1.30 27.16 -32.70
C CYS A 115 1.00 25.74 -32.22
N ASN A 116 -0.26 25.31 -32.34
CA ASN A 116 -0.78 24.02 -31.86
C ASN A 116 -0.48 23.73 -30.39
N GLN A 117 -0.25 24.80 -29.61
CA GLN A 117 -0.04 24.66 -28.19
C GLN A 117 -1.42 24.61 -27.47
N ILE A 118 -1.81 23.47 -26.90
CA ILE A 118 -2.63 23.28 -25.69
C ILE A 118 -2.28 24.34 -24.65
N ILE A 119 -3.24 25.18 -24.37
CA ILE A 119 -3.23 26.18 -23.33
C ILE A 119 -4.07 25.61 -22.18
N PHE A 120 -3.51 25.54 -20.98
CA PHE A 120 -4.29 25.17 -19.81
C PHE A 120 -4.98 26.42 -19.24
N ARG A 121 -6.08 26.21 -18.50
CA ARG A 121 -7.05 27.21 -17.96
C ARG A 121 -6.44 28.42 -17.21
N GLU A 122 -5.14 28.42 -16.98
CA GLU A 122 -4.35 29.38 -16.21
C GLU A 122 -4.45 30.83 -16.71
N HIS A 123 -4.90 31.05 -17.96
CA HIS A 123 -4.91 32.37 -18.60
C HIS A 123 -6.29 32.98 -18.84
N ILE A 124 -7.37 32.33 -18.39
CA ILE A 124 -8.74 32.76 -18.71
C ILE A 124 -9.58 32.79 -17.44
N SER A 125 -9.60 33.95 -16.79
CA SER A 125 -10.48 34.23 -15.65
C SER A 125 -11.94 34.35 -16.11
N ASP A 126 -12.83 33.57 -15.50
CA ASP A 126 -14.30 33.68 -15.59
C ASP A 126 -14.92 33.44 -16.99
N ILE A 127 -14.83 32.20 -17.48
CA ILE A 127 -15.62 31.76 -18.65
C ILE A 127 -17.07 31.47 -18.24
N LYS A 128 -18.01 32.31 -18.67
CA LYS A 128 -19.44 32.03 -18.78
C LYS A 128 -19.72 31.14 -19.99
N TYR A 129 -20.53 30.10 -19.79
CA TYR A 129 -20.81 29.04 -20.76
C TYR A 129 -21.42 29.48 -22.11
N ASN A 130 -21.86 30.74 -22.27
CA ASN A 130 -22.57 31.24 -23.45
C ASN A 130 -21.93 32.49 -24.07
N GLU A 131 -20.63 32.71 -23.85
CA GLU A 131 -19.92 33.86 -24.41
C GLU A 131 -18.75 33.38 -25.30
N ASP A 132 -18.45 34.15 -26.34
CA ASP A 132 -17.23 33.98 -27.13
C ASP A 132 -16.08 34.70 -26.44
N TYR A 133 -14.97 34.00 -26.26
CA TYR A 133 -13.78 34.50 -25.60
C TYR A 133 -12.68 34.80 -26.61
N GLU A 134 -11.89 35.83 -26.33
CA GLU A 134 -10.65 36.13 -27.03
C GLU A 134 -9.50 36.14 -26.01
N ALA A 135 -8.51 35.29 -26.21
CA ALA A 135 -7.33 35.18 -25.36
C ALA A 135 -6.07 35.25 -26.22
N LYS A 136 -4.93 35.59 -25.60
CA LYS A 136 -3.63 35.52 -26.27
C LYS A 136 -2.92 34.23 -25.87
N CYS A 137 -2.36 33.53 -26.85
CA CYS A 137 -1.55 32.37 -26.58
C CYS A 137 -0.28 32.80 -25.82
N VAL A 138 -0.05 32.24 -24.64
CA VAL A 138 1.15 32.56 -23.84
C VAL A 138 2.47 32.10 -24.46
N HIS A 139 2.41 31.28 -25.51
CA HIS A 139 3.59 30.77 -26.20
C HIS A 139 3.93 31.54 -27.47
N CYS A 140 2.95 32.16 -28.15
CA CYS A 140 3.19 32.88 -29.40
C CYS A 140 2.59 34.29 -29.46
N ASP A 141 1.97 34.74 -28.37
CA ASP A 141 1.30 36.04 -28.19
C ASP A 141 0.17 36.36 -29.19
N LYS A 142 -0.17 35.42 -30.07
CA LYS A 142 -1.24 35.59 -31.03
C LYS A 142 -2.62 35.42 -30.38
N PRO A 143 -3.60 36.26 -30.75
CA PRO A 143 -4.96 36.14 -30.27
C PRO A 143 -5.64 34.91 -30.87
N PHE A 144 -6.39 34.17 -30.07
CA PHE A 144 -7.25 33.08 -30.49
C PHE A 144 -8.65 33.27 -29.89
N LYS A 145 -9.67 32.83 -30.63
CA LYS A 145 -11.08 32.94 -30.24
C LYS A 145 -11.66 31.56 -30.01
N PHE A 146 -12.47 31.41 -28.97
CA PHE A 146 -13.12 30.13 -28.70
C PHE A 146 -14.45 30.34 -27.97
N ASN A 147 -15.36 29.39 -28.15
CA ASN A 147 -16.55 29.24 -27.33
C ASN A 147 -16.40 28.00 -26.44
N TYR A 148 -16.73 28.11 -25.15
CA TYR A 148 -16.56 27.00 -24.22
C TYR A 148 -17.34 25.72 -24.60
N ASN A 149 -18.52 25.88 -25.22
CA ASN A 149 -19.34 24.74 -25.63
C ASN A 149 -18.75 23.97 -26.82
N ASP A 150 -17.91 24.63 -27.61
CA ASP A 150 -17.28 24.05 -28.80
C ASP A 150 -15.94 23.37 -28.48
N LEU A 151 -15.42 23.56 -27.26
CA LEU A 151 -14.18 22.93 -26.83
C LEU A 151 -14.38 21.46 -26.53
N GLU A 152 -13.42 20.63 -26.94
CA GLU A 152 -13.39 19.22 -26.58
C GLU A 152 -13.00 19.04 -25.10
N ASN A 153 -13.64 18.06 -24.46
CA ASN A 153 -13.24 17.62 -23.12
C ASN A 153 -11.97 16.77 -23.24
N ASP A 154 -10.98 17.00 -22.39
CA ASP A 154 -9.83 16.08 -22.29
C ASP A 154 -10.29 14.73 -21.69
N PHE A 155 -11.27 14.77 -20.77
CA PHE A 155 -11.93 13.61 -20.18
C PHE A 155 -13.41 13.87 -19.84
N ASN A 156 -14.21 12.81 -19.81
CA ASN A 156 -15.56 12.83 -19.25
C ASN A 156 -15.48 12.62 -17.72
N ILE A 157 -15.31 13.71 -16.97
CA ILE A 157 -15.24 13.72 -15.49
C ILE A 157 -16.35 14.64 -14.97
N THR A 158 -17.18 14.14 -14.06
CA THR A 158 -18.24 14.92 -13.44
C THR A 158 -17.71 15.81 -12.32
N ARG A 159 -18.54 16.77 -11.87
CA ARG A 159 -18.22 17.56 -10.68
C ARG A 159 -18.08 16.69 -9.43
N ASN A 160 -18.95 15.68 -9.28
CA ASN A 160 -18.94 14.80 -8.12
C ASN A 160 -17.66 13.97 -8.06
N ASP A 161 -17.15 13.51 -9.21
CA ASP A 161 -15.86 12.80 -9.28
C ASP A 161 -14.71 13.65 -8.75
N LEU A 162 -14.70 14.94 -9.07
CA LEU A 162 -13.68 15.87 -8.60
C LEU A 162 -13.81 16.22 -7.11
N ILE A 163 -15.04 16.34 -6.59
CA ILE A 163 -15.28 16.49 -5.15
C ILE A 163 -14.76 15.25 -4.41
N ASN A 164 -15.07 14.06 -4.91
CA ASN A 164 -14.59 12.79 -4.34
C ASN A 164 -13.07 12.71 -4.39
N PHE A 165 -12.44 13.09 -5.51
CA PHE A 165 -10.99 13.18 -5.63
C PHE A 165 -10.36 14.08 -4.56
N LEU A 166 -10.89 15.30 -4.38
CA LEU A 166 -10.34 16.26 -3.41
C LEU A 166 -10.60 15.84 -1.95
N ASN A 167 -11.79 15.30 -1.65
CA ASN A 167 -12.08 14.76 -0.33
C ASN A 167 -11.12 13.62 0.01
N ARG A 168 -10.86 12.71 -0.94
CA ARG A 168 -9.89 11.63 -0.73
C ARG A 168 -8.49 12.16 -0.46
N LEU A 169 -8.02 13.20 -1.16
CA LEU A 169 -6.73 13.84 -0.89
C LEU A 169 -6.68 14.49 0.50
N GLU A 170 -7.79 15.04 0.99
CA GLU A 170 -7.92 15.59 2.34
C GLU A 170 -7.87 14.49 3.40
N ASP A 171 -8.58 13.37 3.16
CA ASP A 171 -8.62 12.20 4.04
C ASP A 171 -7.24 11.56 4.21
N ILE A 172 -6.41 11.55 3.16
CA ILE A 172 -5.02 11.08 3.23
C ILE A 172 -4.02 12.20 3.61
N HIS A 173 -4.51 13.34 4.09
CA HIS A 173 -3.72 14.48 4.58
C HIS A 173 -2.71 15.05 3.58
N ILE A 174 -3.02 15.00 2.29
CA ILE A 174 -2.19 15.60 1.24
C ILE A 174 -2.59 17.05 0.99
N VAL A 175 -3.89 17.36 1.09
CA VAL A 175 -4.40 18.72 0.98
C VAL A 175 -5.17 19.12 2.24
N ASN A 176 -5.04 20.38 2.62
CA ASN A 176 -5.92 21.04 3.58
C ASN A 176 -7.02 21.75 2.80
N ARG A 177 -8.26 21.61 3.27
CA ARG A 177 -9.42 22.29 2.71
C ARG A 177 -9.88 23.40 3.65
N GLU A 178 -9.88 24.63 3.15
CA GLU A 178 -10.32 25.80 3.90
C GLU A 178 -11.48 26.49 3.19
N LEU A 179 -12.56 26.79 3.93
CA LEU A 179 -13.65 27.61 3.42
C LEU A 179 -13.30 29.10 3.61
N MET A 180 -13.30 29.87 2.53
CA MET A 180 -12.97 31.29 2.55
C MET A 180 -14.01 32.11 1.79
N TYR A 181 -14.19 33.36 2.21
CA TYR A 181 -14.78 34.39 1.38
C TYR A 181 -13.78 34.82 0.29
N TYR A 182 -14.30 35.04 -0.91
CA TYR A 182 -13.56 35.58 -2.04
C TYR A 182 -14.34 36.71 -2.69
N CYS A 183 -13.74 37.88 -2.84
CA CYS A 183 -14.39 38.96 -3.57
C CYS A 183 -14.05 38.90 -5.08
N PRO A 184 -15.03 38.74 -5.98
CA PRO A 184 -14.75 38.65 -7.41
C PRO A 184 -14.17 39.95 -7.99
N LYS A 185 -14.44 41.11 -7.37
CA LYS A 185 -13.96 42.43 -7.82
C LYS A 185 -12.57 42.76 -7.30
N CYS A 186 -12.31 42.64 -6.00
CA CYS A 186 -11.01 43.01 -5.42
C CYS A 186 -10.06 41.83 -5.21
N LYS A 187 -10.50 40.60 -5.49
CA LYS A 187 -9.71 39.36 -5.40
C LYS A 187 -9.20 39.03 -3.98
N LYS A 188 -9.61 39.79 -2.95
CA LYS A 188 -9.29 39.52 -1.54
C LYS A 188 -9.91 38.18 -1.10
N LYS A 189 -9.13 37.41 -0.35
CA LYS A 189 -9.53 36.18 0.33
C LYS A 189 -9.56 36.41 1.83
N GLU A 190 -10.62 36.00 2.50
CA GLU A 190 -10.79 36.13 3.96
C GLU A 190 -11.35 34.82 4.51
N THR A 191 -10.83 34.32 5.63
CA THR A 191 -11.31 33.08 6.25
C THR A 191 -12.79 33.18 6.59
N PHE A 192 -13.54 32.10 6.36
CA PHE A 192 -14.94 32.04 6.74
C PHE A 192 -15.08 32.01 8.27
N ASP A 193 -15.78 32.99 8.81
CA ASP A 193 -16.00 33.19 10.26
C ASP A 193 -17.42 32.81 10.71
N GLY A 194 -18.25 32.24 9.81
CA GLY A 194 -19.65 31.92 10.08
C GLY A 194 -20.64 33.05 9.81
N ASN A 195 -20.18 34.25 9.45
CA ASN A 195 -21.05 35.42 9.26
C ASN A 195 -21.63 35.53 7.85
N ILE A 196 -22.95 35.57 7.70
CA ILE A 196 -23.61 35.58 6.37
C ILE A 196 -23.53 36.97 5.69
N ASN A 197 -22.81 37.94 6.26
CA ASN A 197 -22.62 39.23 5.60
C ASN A 197 -21.62 39.13 4.43
N LEU A 198 -22.18 38.94 3.23
CA LEU A 198 -21.42 38.68 2.02
C LEU A 198 -20.91 39.97 1.35
N GLU A 199 -21.13 41.18 1.87
CA GLU A 199 -20.66 42.38 1.17
C GLU A 199 -19.19 42.69 1.46
N CYS A 200 -18.37 42.73 0.42
CA CYS A 200 -16.99 43.19 0.49
C CYS A 200 -16.93 44.72 0.60
N GLU A 201 -15.88 45.24 1.23
CA GLU A 201 -15.55 46.67 1.31
C GLU A 201 -15.66 47.41 -0.04
N CYS A 202 -15.44 46.72 -1.17
CA CYS A 202 -15.56 47.31 -2.51
C CYS A 202 -17.01 47.39 -3.06
N GLY A 203 -18.02 47.11 -2.24
CA GLY A 203 -19.45 47.11 -2.56
C GLY A 203 -19.89 45.94 -3.45
N LYS A 204 -19.14 44.83 -3.44
CA LYS A 204 -19.48 43.63 -4.21
C LYS A 204 -19.69 42.45 -3.28
N ILE A 205 -20.63 41.59 -3.68
CA ILE A 205 -20.94 40.36 -2.96
C ILE A 205 -19.74 39.41 -3.10
N ARG A 206 -19.23 38.95 -1.96
CA ARG A 206 -18.24 37.90 -1.74
C ARG A 206 -18.87 36.55 -2.06
N GLU A 207 -18.06 35.67 -2.60
CA GLU A 207 -18.37 34.27 -2.87
C GLU A 207 -17.77 33.42 -1.75
N LEU A 208 -18.43 32.31 -1.40
CA LEU A 208 -17.87 31.30 -0.51
C LEU A 208 -17.22 30.21 -1.36
N LYS A 209 -15.91 29.99 -1.19
CA LYS A 209 -15.15 28.99 -1.94
C LYS A 209 -14.30 28.15 -1.00
N TYR A 210 -14.25 26.86 -1.29
CA TYR A 210 -13.23 25.99 -0.73
C TYR A 210 -11.91 26.23 -1.47
N TYR A 211 -10.87 26.50 -0.70
CA TYR A 211 -9.49 26.58 -1.15
C TYR A 211 -8.76 25.35 -0.65
N TYR A 212 -7.88 24.84 -1.51
CA TYR A 212 -7.05 23.68 -1.21
C TYR A 212 -5.60 24.15 -1.17
N SER A 213 -4.89 23.80 -0.11
CA SER A 213 -3.44 24.00 0.02
C SER A 213 -2.78 22.65 0.28
N PHE A 214 -1.55 22.45 -0.20
CA PHE A 214 -0.82 21.23 0.16
C PHE A 214 -0.38 21.29 1.62
N ALA A 215 -0.52 20.16 2.33
CA ALA A 215 -0.09 20.06 3.72
C ALA A 215 1.44 19.94 3.86
N ASP A 216 2.12 19.49 2.80
CA ASP A 216 3.56 19.27 2.77
C ASP A 216 4.28 20.32 1.89
N ASP A 217 5.43 20.79 2.39
CA ASP A 217 6.27 21.80 1.74
C ASP A 217 6.79 21.34 0.36
N PHE A 218 7.02 20.04 0.16
CA PHE A 218 7.47 19.49 -1.14
C PHE A 218 6.44 19.80 -2.23
N PHE A 219 5.17 19.44 -2.01
CA PHE A 219 4.12 19.70 -3.00
C PHE A 219 3.69 21.16 -3.04
N ASP A 220 3.76 21.88 -1.93
CA ASP A 220 3.52 23.32 -1.93
C ASP A 220 4.57 24.06 -2.77
N GLN A 221 5.83 23.63 -2.74
CA GLN A 221 6.86 24.17 -3.64
C GLN A 221 6.62 23.75 -5.10
N CYS A 222 6.25 22.49 -5.35
CA CYS A 222 5.86 22.05 -6.70
C CYS A 222 4.72 22.92 -7.24
N LEU A 223 3.72 23.23 -6.39
CA LEU A 223 2.59 24.09 -6.70
C LEU A 223 3.00 25.53 -6.99
N LYS A 224 3.85 26.12 -6.13
CA LYS A 224 4.35 27.50 -6.26
C LYS A 224 5.13 27.70 -7.56
N ASN A 225 5.95 26.71 -7.92
CA ASN A 225 6.77 26.76 -9.14
C ASN A 225 6.04 26.20 -10.36
N ARG A 226 4.83 25.63 -10.17
CA ARG A 226 4.08 24.87 -11.17
C ARG A 226 4.95 23.82 -11.86
N ASP A 227 5.79 23.15 -11.08
CA ASP A 227 6.76 22.19 -11.57
C ASP A 227 6.23 20.75 -11.56
N GLY A 228 6.79 19.93 -12.45
CA GLY A 228 6.40 18.53 -12.66
C GLY A 228 7.07 17.55 -11.70
N ARG A 229 7.75 18.02 -10.64
CA ARG A 229 8.68 17.22 -9.85
C ARG A 229 8.00 16.18 -8.96
N TRP A 230 6.69 16.32 -8.75
CA TRP A 230 5.85 15.25 -8.18
C TRP A 230 5.95 13.95 -9.00
N PHE A 231 6.18 14.05 -10.31
CA PHE A 231 6.29 12.90 -11.18
C PHE A 231 7.63 12.16 -10.99
N GLU A 232 8.71 12.88 -10.73
CA GLU A 232 10.01 12.31 -10.33
C GLU A 232 9.85 11.49 -9.04
N TRP A 233 9.20 12.07 -8.02
CA TRP A 233 8.85 11.35 -6.78
C TRP A 233 8.03 10.09 -7.06
N TYR A 234 7.03 10.19 -7.93
CA TYR A 234 6.17 9.05 -8.27
C TYR A 234 6.95 7.93 -8.98
N VAL A 235 7.85 8.26 -9.91
CA VAL A 235 8.73 7.30 -10.59
C VAL A 235 9.74 6.69 -9.61
N PHE A 236 10.27 7.50 -8.69
CA PHE A 236 11.13 7.02 -7.60
C PHE A 236 10.40 6.00 -6.72
N LYS A 237 9.15 6.27 -6.32
CA LYS A 237 8.34 5.32 -5.56
C LYS A 237 8.11 4.01 -6.28
N ILE A 238 7.79 4.05 -7.57
CA ILE A 238 7.70 2.84 -8.40
C ILE A 238 9.03 2.09 -8.35
N SER A 239 10.15 2.80 -8.53
CA SER A 239 11.48 2.22 -8.56
C SER A 239 11.87 1.56 -7.23
N GLN A 240 11.59 2.20 -6.09
CA GLN A 240 11.80 1.60 -4.76
C GLN A 240 11.01 0.30 -4.57
N HIS A 241 9.83 0.19 -5.19
CA HIS A 241 8.99 -0.99 -5.09
C HIS A 241 9.39 -2.13 -6.03
N ILE A 242 10.25 -1.87 -7.02
CA ILE A 242 10.58 -2.84 -8.08
C ILE A 242 12.05 -3.23 -8.08
N TYR A 243 12.93 -2.27 -7.83
CA TYR A 243 14.37 -2.48 -7.88
C TYR A 243 14.93 -2.74 -6.49
N GLN A 244 16.08 -3.41 -6.42
CA GLN A 244 16.71 -3.74 -5.14
C GLN A 244 17.13 -2.47 -4.40
N HIS A 245 17.66 -1.51 -5.15
CA HIS A 245 18.04 -0.20 -4.67
C HIS A 245 17.51 0.86 -5.63
N ALA A 246 17.04 1.98 -5.08
CA ALA A 246 16.65 3.14 -5.85
C ALA A 246 16.96 4.40 -5.04
N ASP A 247 17.35 5.45 -5.74
CA ASP A 247 17.64 6.78 -5.19
C ASP A 247 17.16 7.86 -6.17
N HIS A 248 17.14 9.12 -5.75
CA HIS A 248 16.50 10.20 -6.51
C HIS A 248 17.23 11.54 -6.41
N ASN A 249 17.06 12.37 -7.43
CA ASN A 249 17.53 13.76 -7.49
C ASN A 249 19.01 13.92 -7.08
N LEU A 250 19.86 13.07 -7.63
CA LEU A 250 21.29 13.00 -7.33
C LEU A 250 22.06 14.01 -8.16
N MET A 251 22.79 14.92 -7.53
CA MET A 251 23.73 15.79 -8.21
C MET A 251 25.03 15.03 -8.46
N ILE A 252 25.46 15.01 -9.72
CA ILE A 252 26.66 14.30 -10.14
C ILE A 252 27.55 15.18 -11.01
N SER A 253 28.86 14.91 -10.99
CA SER A 253 29.81 15.60 -11.85
C SER A 253 30.86 14.65 -12.42
N CYS A 254 31.28 14.90 -13.65
CA CYS A 254 32.42 14.21 -14.26
C CYS A 254 33.51 15.22 -14.63
N ASN A 255 34.66 15.10 -13.97
CA ASN A 255 35.81 15.97 -14.17
C ASN A 255 36.87 15.36 -15.09
N GLU A 256 36.72 14.08 -15.46
CA GLU A 256 37.70 13.32 -16.23
C GLU A 256 37.43 13.31 -17.75
N THR A 257 36.44 14.09 -18.20
CA THR A 257 36.13 14.28 -19.62
C THR A 257 36.81 15.54 -20.18
N GLU A 258 36.93 15.65 -21.50
CA GLU A 258 37.48 16.85 -22.17
C GLU A 258 36.70 18.13 -21.81
N THR A 259 35.40 17.99 -21.51
CA THR A 259 34.52 19.08 -21.10
C THR A 259 33.85 18.71 -19.78
N PRO A 260 34.40 19.14 -18.63
CA PRO A 260 33.80 18.84 -17.33
C PRO A 260 32.34 19.27 -17.27
N TRP A 261 31.51 18.44 -16.66
CA TRP A 261 30.08 18.69 -16.57
C TRP A 261 29.51 18.31 -15.22
N GLU A 262 28.39 18.95 -14.90
CA GLU A 262 27.51 18.64 -13.78
C GLU A 262 26.09 18.47 -14.31
N CYS A 263 25.35 17.51 -13.75
CA CYS A 263 23.93 17.33 -14.01
C CYS A 263 23.23 16.67 -12.81
N GLU A 264 21.91 16.69 -12.85
CA GLU A 264 21.05 15.98 -11.90
C GLU A 264 20.59 14.66 -12.54
N ILE A 265 20.49 13.60 -11.73
CA ILE A 265 19.77 12.38 -12.07
C ILE A 265 18.43 12.42 -11.33
N ASP A 266 17.31 12.44 -12.07
CA ASP A 266 15.99 12.47 -11.44
C ASP A 266 15.73 11.20 -10.61
N VAL A 267 15.93 10.00 -11.18
CA VAL A 267 15.85 8.72 -10.46
C VAL A 267 16.95 7.77 -10.94
N ALA A 268 17.59 7.08 -10.01
CA ALA A 268 18.55 6.01 -10.28
C ALA A 268 18.11 4.73 -9.58
N ALA A 269 18.33 3.57 -10.20
CA ALA A 269 18.01 2.28 -9.61
C ALA A 269 19.05 1.20 -9.97
N ILE A 270 19.10 0.15 -9.16
CA ILE A 270 19.92 -1.04 -9.41
C ILE A 270 19.00 -2.24 -9.60
N ASP A 271 19.09 -2.88 -10.76
CA ASP A 271 18.35 -4.12 -11.06
C ASP A 271 18.92 -5.33 -10.31
N ASN A 272 18.27 -6.49 -10.46
CA ASN A 272 18.69 -7.73 -9.79
C ASN A 272 20.04 -8.28 -10.30
N ASN A 273 20.59 -7.71 -11.39
CA ASN A 273 21.88 -8.08 -11.98
C ASN A 273 22.96 -7.04 -11.67
N ASP A 274 22.75 -6.17 -10.68
CA ASP A 274 23.62 -5.06 -10.31
C ASP A 274 23.83 -4.01 -11.43
N ASN A 275 22.94 -3.94 -12.43
CA ASN A 275 23.02 -2.89 -13.46
C ASN A 275 22.40 -1.59 -12.98
N LEU A 276 23.12 -0.48 -13.20
CA LEU A 276 22.61 0.86 -13.01
C LEU A 276 21.59 1.22 -14.09
N ILE A 277 20.44 1.72 -13.66
CA ILE A 277 19.36 2.23 -14.51
C ILE A 277 19.10 3.68 -14.13
N LEU A 278 19.11 4.56 -15.12
CA LEU A 278 18.79 5.99 -14.92
C LEU A 278 17.44 6.31 -15.54
N PHE A 279 16.68 7.18 -14.89
CA PHE A 279 15.43 7.71 -15.40
C PHE A 279 15.47 9.23 -15.36
N GLU A 280 15.32 9.86 -16.52
CA GLU A 280 15.02 11.29 -16.67
C GLU A 280 13.50 11.43 -16.82
N CYS A 281 12.87 12.20 -15.95
CA CYS A 281 11.42 12.27 -15.80
C CYS A 281 10.86 13.60 -16.30
N LYS A 282 9.80 13.57 -17.11
CA LYS A 282 9.13 14.76 -17.65
C LYS A 282 7.60 14.69 -17.57
N ASP A 283 7.03 15.53 -16.71
CA ASP A 283 5.58 15.68 -16.56
C ASP A 283 4.99 16.53 -17.71
N TYR A 284 3.99 16.01 -18.44
CA TYR A 284 3.18 16.70 -19.47
C TYR A 284 3.94 17.75 -20.30
N PHE A 285 4.97 17.32 -21.03
CA PHE A 285 5.79 18.21 -21.86
C PHE A 285 5.40 18.12 -23.35
N ARG A 286 5.71 19.18 -24.12
CA ARG A 286 5.37 19.31 -25.55
C ARG A 286 6.57 19.42 -26.47
N ALA A 287 7.69 19.89 -25.92
CA ALA A 287 9.01 19.89 -26.51
C ALA A 287 10.02 19.67 -25.38
N ILE A 288 11.18 19.11 -25.72
CA ILE A 288 12.31 18.98 -24.80
C ILE A 288 13.20 20.21 -25.02
N SER A 289 13.54 20.89 -23.94
CA SER A 289 14.45 22.03 -23.96
C SER A 289 15.89 21.60 -24.23
N PHE A 290 16.72 22.54 -24.67
CA PHE A 290 18.14 22.25 -24.91
C PHE A 290 18.85 21.72 -23.66
N ASN A 291 18.60 22.31 -22.49
CA ASN A 291 19.21 21.88 -21.23
C ASN A 291 18.80 20.44 -20.86
N GLU A 292 17.55 20.06 -21.11
CA GLU A 292 17.08 18.69 -20.87
C GLU A 292 17.73 17.69 -21.84
N MET A 293 17.91 18.06 -23.11
CA MET A 293 18.67 17.24 -24.07
C MET A 293 20.14 17.13 -23.67
N GLU A 294 20.75 18.21 -23.16
CA GLU A 294 22.12 18.22 -22.68
C GLU A 294 22.30 17.32 -21.45
N ASN A 295 21.37 17.36 -20.50
CA ASN A 295 21.35 16.45 -19.35
C ASN A 295 21.21 15.00 -19.80
N LEU A 296 20.24 14.69 -20.66
CA LEU A 296 20.06 13.34 -21.21
C LEU A 296 21.33 12.81 -21.87
N ASN A 297 22.02 13.64 -22.66
CA ASN A 297 23.27 13.28 -23.30
C ASN A 297 24.40 13.03 -22.29
N LYS A 298 24.48 13.81 -21.19
CA LYS A 298 25.43 13.55 -20.10
C LYS A 298 25.14 12.21 -19.43
N LEU A 299 23.88 11.92 -19.10
CA LEU A 299 23.46 10.67 -18.45
C LEU A 299 23.73 9.45 -19.34
N SER A 300 23.35 9.52 -20.61
CA SER A 300 23.54 8.44 -21.57
C SER A 300 25.02 8.19 -21.89
N SER A 301 25.90 9.18 -21.71
CA SER A 301 27.34 9.03 -21.96
C SER A 301 28.07 8.08 -21.01
N PHE A 302 27.56 7.87 -19.78
CA PHE A 302 28.18 6.95 -18.81
C PHE A 302 27.27 5.77 -18.40
N CYS A 303 25.98 5.86 -18.69
CA CYS A 303 25.02 4.78 -18.44
C CYS A 303 24.21 4.43 -19.70
N GLU A 304 24.46 3.26 -20.26
CA GLU A 304 23.72 2.73 -21.42
C GLU A 304 22.23 2.56 -21.13
N ASN A 305 21.87 2.20 -19.89
CA ASN A 305 20.47 2.02 -19.50
C ASN A 305 19.84 3.33 -18.98
N THR A 306 19.84 4.34 -19.86
CA THR A 306 19.19 5.63 -19.60
C THR A 306 17.79 5.66 -20.21
N ASN A 307 16.80 5.91 -19.38
CA ASN A 307 15.39 5.90 -19.73
C ASN A 307 14.83 7.32 -19.67
N PHE A 308 14.07 7.70 -20.68
CA PHE A 308 13.27 8.91 -20.69
C PHE A 308 11.82 8.56 -20.32
N VAL A 309 11.38 9.00 -19.15
CA VAL A 309 10.06 8.71 -18.60
C VAL A 309 9.18 9.94 -18.70
N SER A 310 8.00 9.80 -19.28
CA SER A 310 7.02 10.89 -19.34
C SER A 310 5.71 10.53 -18.70
N SER A 311 5.01 11.48 -18.09
CA SER A 311 3.60 11.29 -17.70
C SER A 311 2.63 11.35 -18.89
N SER A 312 3.08 11.82 -20.05
CA SER A 312 2.28 11.95 -21.28
C SER A 312 1.84 10.59 -21.83
N LYS A 313 0.65 10.56 -22.46
CA LYS A 313 0.09 9.35 -23.09
C LYS A 313 0.93 8.82 -24.25
N LYS A 314 1.51 9.72 -25.05
CA LYS A 314 2.40 9.41 -26.17
C LYS A 314 3.46 10.50 -26.28
N VAL A 315 4.73 10.12 -26.39
CA VAL A 315 5.79 11.04 -26.79
C VAL A 315 5.80 11.12 -28.31
N SER A 316 5.79 12.34 -28.86
CA SER A 316 5.72 12.53 -30.32
C SER A 316 6.94 11.95 -31.02
N ASP A 317 6.75 11.44 -32.24
CA ASP A 317 7.82 10.82 -33.02
C ASP A 317 8.92 11.84 -33.38
N ARG A 318 8.54 13.13 -33.50
CA ARG A 318 9.48 14.23 -33.64
C ARG A 318 10.41 14.34 -32.44
N ILE A 319 9.86 14.36 -31.21
CA ILE A 319 10.68 14.44 -29.99
C ILE A 319 11.63 13.24 -29.88
N LYS A 320 11.13 12.04 -30.21
CA LYS A 320 11.98 10.83 -30.22
C LYS A 320 13.13 10.97 -31.21
N SER A 321 12.87 11.54 -32.39
CA SER A 321 13.90 11.87 -33.38
C SER A 321 14.88 12.91 -32.84
N ASP A 322 14.39 14.04 -32.31
CA ASP A 322 15.23 15.13 -31.81
C ASP A 322 16.19 14.63 -30.71
N VAL A 323 15.70 13.81 -29.78
CA VAL A 323 16.53 13.19 -28.73
C VAL A 323 17.55 12.22 -29.32
N LYS A 324 17.14 11.38 -30.27
CA LYS A 324 18.03 10.42 -30.93
C LYS A 324 19.13 11.12 -31.72
N ASP A 325 18.76 12.16 -32.47
CA ASP A 325 19.69 12.96 -33.27
C ASP A 325 20.68 13.71 -32.39
N TYR A 326 20.27 14.14 -31.19
CA TYR A 326 21.12 14.86 -30.24
C TYR A 326 22.03 13.94 -29.41
N CYS A 327 21.49 12.85 -28.86
CA CYS A 327 22.23 11.94 -27.96
C CYS A 327 23.05 10.87 -28.71
N GLY A 328 22.94 10.82 -30.05
CA GLY A 328 23.77 9.99 -30.90
C GLY A 328 23.37 8.50 -30.92
N GLU A 329 24.37 7.62 -30.89
CA GLU A 329 24.18 6.16 -31.05
C GLU A 329 23.64 5.46 -29.78
N VAL A 330 23.61 6.14 -28.63
CA VAL A 330 23.12 5.53 -27.38
C VAL A 330 21.59 5.43 -27.44
N GLU A 331 21.07 4.21 -27.29
CA GLU A 331 19.65 3.95 -27.32
C GLU A 331 18.98 4.46 -26.04
N ILE A 332 18.24 5.58 -26.14
CA ILE A 332 17.41 6.09 -25.05
C ILE A 332 16.05 5.41 -25.09
N ASN A 333 15.71 4.73 -24.00
CA ASN A 333 14.44 4.03 -23.86
C ASN A 333 13.32 4.99 -23.45
N PHE A 334 12.26 5.08 -24.26
CA PHE A 334 11.11 5.96 -23.96
C PHE A 334 10.01 5.21 -23.22
N ILE A 335 9.68 5.67 -22.01
CA ILE A 335 8.64 5.11 -21.15
C ILE A 335 7.51 6.14 -20.99
N GLU A 336 6.37 5.87 -21.60
CA GLU A 336 5.18 6.74 -21.58
C GLU A 336 4.32 6.47 -20.33
N GLY A 337 3.67 7.49 -19.77
CA GLY A 337 3.11 7.44 -18.42
C GLY A 337 1.92 6.51 -18.28
N VAL A 338 1.18 6.32 -19.37
CA VAL A 338 0.12 5.31 -19.48
C VAL A 338 0.66 3.87 -19.58
N LYS A 339 1.93 3.72 -19.97
CA LYS A 339 2.64 2.44 -20.02
C LYS A 339 3.47 2.21 -18.76
N LEU A 340 3.89 3.24 -18.04
CA LEU A 340 4.71 3.13 -16.84
C LEU A 340 4.16 2.05 -15.89
N GLU A 341 2.90 2.14 -15.49
CA GLU A 341 2.28 1.13 -14.62
C GLU A 341 2.06 -0.22 -15.28
N LYS A 342 1.89 -0.27 -16.60
CA LYS A 342 1.78 -1.54 -17.32
C LYS A 342 3.14 -2.24 -17.41
N SER A 343 4.21 -1.46 -17.49
CA SER A 343 5.58 -1.97 -17.57
C SER A 343 6.11 -2.39 -16.20
N TYR A 344 5.63 -1.75 -15.13
CA TYR A 344 6.24 -1.85 -13.81
C TYR A 344 5.30 -2.35 -12.71
N LEU A 345 3.99 -2.20 -12.88
CA LEU A 345 2.95 -2.60 -11.92
C LEU A 345 1.90 -3.50 -12.61
N SER A 346 2.33 -4.29 -13.60
CA SER A 346 1.51 -5.36 -14.17
C SER A 346 1.42 -6.54 -13.21
N GLU A 347 0.42 -7.37 -13.44
CA GLU A 347 0.21 -8.60 -12.72
C GLU A 347 1.46 -9.49 -12.77
N ASP A 348 2.08 -9.63 -13.95
CA ASP A 348 3.30 -10.43 -14.15
C ASP A 348 4.49 -9.90 -13.36
N VAL A 349 4.72 -8.58 -13.35
CA VAL A 349 5.84 -7.97 -12.61
C VAL A 349 5.64 -8.11 -11.11
N VAL A 350 4.41 -7.95 -10.62
CA VAL A 350 4.14 -8.10 -9.19
C VAL A 350 4.28 -9.57 -8.76
N SER A 351 3.82 -10.51 -9.59
CA SER A 351 4.07 -11.94 -9.41
C SER A 351 5.57 -12.25 -9.42
N ASP A 352 6.36 -11.65 -10.31
CA ASP A 352 7.82 -11.80 -10.32
C ASP A 352 8.46 -11.29 -9.02
N ILE A 353 8.02 -10.13 -8.51
CA ILE A 353 8.50 -9.57 -7.24
C ILE A 353 8.20 -10.53 -6.07
N PHE A 354 7.01 -11.14 -6.03
CA PHE A 354 6.69 -12.15 -5.03
C PHE A 354 7.69 -13.33 -5.06
N LEU A 355 8.02 -13.81 -6.26
CA LEU A 355 8.82 -15.02 -6.45
C LEU A 355 10.32 -14.78 -6.31
N ASN A 356 10.84 -13.66 -6.83
CA ASN A 356 12.27 -13.43 -6.99
C ASN A 356 12.84 -12.38 -6.03
N GLN A 357 12.00 -11.48 -5.51
CA GLN A 357 12.46 -10.39 -4.62
C GLN A 357 11.91 -10.48 -3.19
N GLY A 358 10.99 -11.42 -2.95
CA GLY A 358 10.52 -11.80 -1.63
C GLY A 358 9.08 -11.37 -1.33
N VAL A 359 8.40 -12.24 -0.57
CA VAL A 359 6.95 -12.15 -0.31
C VAL A 359 6.56 -10.84 0.36
N ILE A 360 7.38 -10.30 1.27
CA ILE A 360 7.09 -9.03 1.96
C ILE A 360 7.01 -7.87 0.96
N LYS A 361 7.95 -7.81 0.01
CA LYS A 361 7.99 -6.74 -0.99
C LYS A 361 6.80 -6.85 -1.94
N GLY A 362 6.51 -8.05 -2.43
CA GLY A 362 5.33 -8.32 -3.25
C GLY A 362 4.02 -7.98 -2.53
N THR A 363 3.89 -8.35 -1.25
CA THR A 363 2.69 -8.07 -0.44
C THR A 363 2.45 -6.58 -0.29
N ARG A 364 3.49 -5.79 0.00
CA ARG A 364 3.38 -4.32 0.11
C ARG A 364 2.93 -3.69 -1.21
N LEU A 365 3.37 -4.22 -2.34
CA LEU A 365 2.96 -3.70 -3.64
C LEU A 365 1.51 -4.11 -3.95
N PHE A 366 1.19 -5.38 -3.73
CA PHE A 366 -0.14 -5.95 -3.89
C PHE A 366 -1.21 -5.15 -3.12
N GLN A 367 -0.95 -4.74 -1.87
CA GLN A 367 -1.86 -3.92 -1.05
C GLN A 367 -2.33 -2.65 -1.76
N LYS A 368 -1.43 -2.01 -2.50
CA LYS A 368 -1.65 -0.70 -3.10
C LYS A 368 -2.40 -0.78 -4.44
N MET A 369 -2.54 -1.98 -5.01
CA MET A 369 -3.17 -2.18 -6.32
C MET A 369 -4.69 -2.12 -6.22
N ASN A 370 -5.34 -1.78 -7.34
CA ASN A 370 -6.79 -1.89 -7.43
C ASN A 370 -7.27 -3.36 -7.43
N ILE A 371 -8.56 -3.53 -7.10
CA ILE A 371 -9.19 -4.84 -6.95
C ILE A 371 -9.06 -5.73 -8.19
N ASN A 372 -9.18 -5.16 -9.40
CA ASN A 372 -9.09 -5.92 -10.65
C ASN A 372 -7.71 -6.55 -10.85
N LYS A 373 -6.63 -5.81 -10.56
CA LYS A 373 -5.27 -6.35 -10.64
C LYS A 373 -5.01 -7.36 -9.52
N LYS A 374 -5.50 -7.09 -8.30
CA LYS A 374 -5.40 -8.01 -7.17
C LYS A 374 -6.02 -9.37 -7.51
N ASN A 375 -7.24 -9.38 -8.05
CA ASN A 375 -7.96 -10.62 -8.39
C ASN A 375 -7.22 -11.44 -9.46
N LYS A 376 -6.60 -10.79 -10.45
CA LYS A 376 -5.82 -11.51 -11.45
C LYS A 376 -4.54 -12.15 -10.88
N ILE A 377 -3.79 -11.42 -10.04
CA ILE A 377 -2.61 -11.97 -9.38
C ILE A 377 -3.02 -13.14 -8.47
N PHE A 378 -4.11 -12.98 -7.74
CA PHE A 378 -4.68 -14.00 -6.86
C PHE A 378 -5.06 -15.27 -7.64
N ARG A 379 -5.82 -15.15 -8.73
CA ARG A 379 -6.14 -16.30 -9.62
C ARG A 379 -4.91 -16.98 -10.18
N SER A 380 -3.90 -16.21 -10.55
CA SER A 380 -2.64 -16.74 -11.07
C SER A 380 -1.96 -17.64 -10.03
N PHE A 381 -1.85 -17.18 -8.77
CA PHE A 381 -1.26 -17.99 -7.70
C PHE A 381 -2.11 -19.19 -7.29
N ILE A 382 -3.45 -19.08 -7.26
CA ILE A 382 -4.34 -20.24 -7.08
C ILE A 382 -4.07 -21.29 -8.13
N SER A 383 -4.07 -20.89 -9.41
CA SER A 383 -3.86 -21.82 -10.52
C SER A 383 -2.49 -22.50 -10.41
N GLN A 384 -1.45 -21.75 -10.02
CA GLN A 384 -0.12 -22.30 -9.79
C GLN A 384 -0.06 -23.30 -8.62
N ILE A 385 -0.83 -23.09 -7.54
CA ILE A 385 -0.95 -24.07 -6.46
C ILE A 385 -1.59 -25.36 -7.00
N ILE A 386 -2.70 -25.24 -7.74
CA ILE A 386 -3.41 -26.40 -8.32
C ILE A 386 -2.51 -27.14 -9.31
N ASP A 387 -1.92 -26.44 -10.27
CA ASP A 387 -1.08 -27.01 -11.33
C ASP A 387 0.18 -27.69 -10.77
N SER A 388 0.69 -27.19 -9.63
CA SER A 388 1.82 -27.80 -8.93
C SER A 388 1.43 -28.86 -7.92
N ASP A 389 0.13 -29.20 -7.80
CA ASP A 389 -0.39 -30.14 -6.80
C ASP A 389 0.01 -29.73 -5.37
N ALA A 390 0.01 -28.42 -5.11
CA ALA A 390 0.49 -27.75 -3.89
C ALA A 390 1.92 -28.13 -3.46
N LYS A 391 2.80 -28.56 -4.37
CA LYS A 391 4.16 -29.02 -4.05
C LYS A 391 5.22 -27.91 -4.07
N VAL A 392 4.83 -26.67 -4.37
CA VAL A 392 5.74 -25.52 -4.39
C VAL A 392 5.45 -24.62 -3.18
N PRO A 393 6.33 -24.61 -2.15
CA PRO A 393 6.10 -23.89 -0.89
C PRO A 393 5.89 -22.39 -1.09
N THR A 394 6.63 -21.80 -2.03
CA THR A 394 6.57 -20.37 -2.33
C THR A 394 5.17 -19.92 -2.75
N PHE A 395 4.42 -20.76 -3.47
CA PHE A 395 3.06 -20.39 -3.88
C PHE A 395 2.10 -20.38 -2.68
N LEU A 396 2.22 -21.35 -1.77
CA LEU A 396 1.47 -21.39 -0.51
C LEU A 396 1.80 -20.19 0.36
N GLU A 397 3.09 -19.85 0.51
CA GLU A 397 3.54 -18.71 1.31
C GLU A 397 2.98 -17.39 0.76
N VAL A 398 3.12 -17.16 -0.55
CA VAL A 398 2.60 -15.96 -1.22
C VAL A 398 1.10 -15.84 -1.03
N MET A 399 0.37 -16.93 -1.29
CA MET A 399 -1.08 -16.93 -1.17
C MET A 399 -1.55 -16.71 0.27
N SER A 400 -0.86 -17.30 1.25
CA SER A 400 -1.12 -17.06 2.68
C SER A 400 -1.02 -15.58 3.04
N LYS A 401 0.02 -14.90 2.52
CA LYS A 401 0.20 -13.45 2.76
C LYS A 401 -0.83 -12.61 2.04
N MET A 402 -1.19 -12.95 0.81
CA MET A 402 -2.24 -12.26 0.06
C MET A 402 -3.59 -12.38 0.78
N MET A 403 -3.94 -13.57 1.28
CA MET A 403 -5.15 -13.80 2.07
C MET A 403 -5.16 -12.98 3.37
N TRP A 404 -4.04 -12.99 4.11
CA TRP A 404 -3.94 -12.23 5.37
C TRP A 404 -4.12 -10.72 5.19
N VAL A 405 -3.67 -10.21 4.05
CA VAL A 405 -3.64 -8.78 3.78
C VAL A 405 -4.87 -8.29 3.03
N ALA A 406 -5.53 -9.19 2.31
CA ALA A 406 -6.81 -8.92 1.70
C ALA A 406 -7.79 -8.43 2.76
N GLU A 407 -8.02 -9.21 3.83
CA GLU A 407 -9.10 -9.04 4.84
C GLU A 407 -10.51 -8.75 4.23
N ASP A 408 -10.61 -8.73 2.89
CA ASP A 408 -11.70 -8.22 2.09
C ASP A 408 -12.25 -9.37 1.23
N PRO A 409 -13.46 -9.84 1.51
CA PRO A 409 -14.14 -10.87 0.72
C PRO A 409 -14.30 -10.49 -0.75
N GLU A 410 -14.23 -9.21 -1.13
CA GLU A 410 -14.42 -8.77 -2.53
C GLU A 410 -13.35 -9.31 -3.50
N ILE A 411 -12.19 -9.73 -2.99
CA ILE A 411 -11.16 -10.40 -3.80
C ILE A 411 -11.60 -11.82 -4.22
N ILE A 412 -12.51 -12.43 -3.46
CA ILE A 412 -12.88 -13.84 -3.57
C ILE A 412 -14.31 -13.95 -4.10
N THR A 413 -14.42 -14.28 -5.38
CA THR A 413 -15.68 -14.55 -6.07
C THR A 413 -16.09 -16.01 -5.91
N ASN A 414 -17.37 -16.32 -6.10
CA ASN A 414 -17.90 -17.69 -6.01
C ASN A 414 -17.14 -18.72 -6.87
N ASN A 415 -16.60 -18.31 -8.02
CA ASN A 415 -15.83 -19.20 -8.89
C ASN A 415 -14.45 -19.52 -8.29
N GLU A 416 -13.85 -18.60 -7.53
CA GLU A 416 -12.56 -18.84 -6.87
C GLU A 416 -12.71 -19.67 -5.59
N ILE A 417 -13.91 -19.74 -4.99
CA ILE A 417 -14.17 -20.55 -3.79
C ILE A 417 -13.89 -22.03 -4.08
N GLU A 418 -14.32 -22.55 -5.23
CA GLU A 418 -14.09 -23.96 -5.57
C GLU A 418 -12.60 -24.27 -5.78
N ASP A 419 -11.88 -23.37 -6.45
CA ASP A 419 -10.44 -23.50 -6.61
C ASP A 419 -9.72 -23.42 -5.24
N ILE A 420 -10.17 -22.52 -4.35
CA ILE A 420 -9.67 -22.43 -2.98
C ILE A 420 -9.91 -23.74 -2.23
N ARG A 421 -11.11 -24.32 -2.31
CA ARG A 421 -11.42 -25.63 -1.69
C ARG A 421 -10.46 -26.70 -2.20
N THR A 422 -10.24 -26.76 -3.50
CA THR A 422 -9.27 -27.67 -4.13
C THR A 422 -7.87 -27.47 -3.53
N THR A 423 -7.38 -26.23 -3.45
CA THR A 423 -6.05 -25.96 -2.88
C THR A 423 -5.94 -26.28 -1.38
N VAL A 424 -7.03 -26.17 -0.62
CA VAL A 424 -7.12 -26.61 0.78
C VAL A 424 -7.02 -28.13 0.86
N GLU A 425 -7.77 -28.87 0.04
CA GLU A 425 -7.70 -30.34 -0.01
C GLU A 425 -6.28 -30.85 -0.34
N LEU A 426 -5.63 -30.22 -1.32
CA LEU A 426 -4.23 -30.50 -1.67
C LEU A 426 -3.27 -30.22 -0.50
N SER A 427 -3.50 -29.14 0.24
CA SER A 427 -2.72 -28.78 1.42
C SER A 427 -2.92 -29.77 2.57
N ILE A 428 -4.14 -30.30 2.75
CA ILE A 428 -4.41 -31.38 3.71
C ILE A 428 -3.70 -32.67 3.29
N ALA A 429 -3.71 -33.00 1.99
CA ALA A 429 -2.98 -34.16 1.46
C ALA A 429 -1.47 -34.06 1.74
N ASN A 430 -0.88 -32.89 1.53
CA ASN A 430 0.52 -32.62 1.92
C ASN A 430 0.78 -32.92 3.40
N ILE A 431 -0.10 -32.44 4.30
CA ILE A 431 0.01 -32.70 5.74
C ILE A 431 -0.07 -34.20 6.05
N ARG A 432 -1.00 -34.94 5.43
CA ARG A 432 -1.14 -36.41 5.57
C ARG A 432 0.14 -37.14 5.17
N GLU A 433 0.78 -36.68 4.11
CA GLU A 433 2.04 -37.25 3.60
C GLU A 433 3.29 -36.77 4.36
N GLY A 434 3.15 -35.87 5.33
CA GLY A 434 4.27 -35.27 6.07
C GLY A 434 5.15 -34.35 5.22
N LYS A 435 4.59 -33.77 4.15
CA LYS A 435 5.29 -32.85 3.23
C LYS A 435 4.75 -31.44 3.42
N LEU A 436 5.64 -30.44 3.36
CA LEU A 436 5.28 -29.01 3.41
C LEU A 436 4.29 -28.65 4.53
N VAL A 437 4.44 -29.32 5.68
CA VAL A 437 3.43 -29.32 6.75
C VAL A 437 3.19 -27.91 7.27
N ALA A 438 4.29 -27.18 7.56
CA ALA A 438 4.22 -25.82 8.10
C ALA A 438 3.61 -24.83 7.10
N ASP A 439 4.00 -24.91 5.83
CA ASP A 439 3.49 -24.02 4.77
C ASP A 439 2.02 -24.30 4.49
N SER A 440 1.64 -25.57 4.42
CA SER A 440 0.27 -26.02 4.15
C SER A 440 -0.70 -25.59 5.26
N ILE A 441 -0.32 -25.74 6.53
CA ILE A 441 -1.21 -25.35 7.63
C ILE A 441 -1.26 -23.83 7.83
N GLU A 442 -0.17 -23.09 7.58
CA GLU A 442 -0.23 -21.62 7.60
C GLU A 442 -1.12 -21.11 6.44
N TYR A 443 -1.06 -21.75 5.28
CA TYR A 443 -1.98 -21.47 4.16
C TYR A 443 -3.43 -21.74 4.54
N ILE A 444 -3.74 -22.95 5.01
CA ILE A 444 -5.08 -23.33 5.47
C ILE A 444 -5.61 -22.32 6.48
N ARG A 445 -4.77 -21.92 7.45
CA ARG A 445 -5.13 -20.92 8.47
C ARG A 445 -5.47 -19.57 7.85
N SER A 446 -4.69 -19.09 6.89
CA SER A 446 -4.96 -17.85 6.17
C SER A 446 -6.25 -17.91 5.35
N VAL A 447 -6.56 -19.04 4.73
CA VAL A 447 -7.85 -19.21 4.04
C VAL A 447 -8.99 -19.24 5.05
N PHE A 448 -8.82 -19.95 6.17
CA PHE A 448 -9.82 -20.05 7.23
C PHE A 448 -10.22 -18.69 7.79
N SER A 449 -9.26 -17.79 8.02
CA SER A 449 -9.56 -16.43 8.52
C SER A 449 -10.40 -15.57 7.58
N VAL A 450 -10.44 -15.88 6.27
CA VAL A 450 -11.16 -15.08 5.27
C VAL A 450 -12.44 -15.77 4.80
N CYS A 451 -12.39 -17.08 4.57
CA CYS A 451 -13.46 -17.85 3.91
C CYS A 451 -14.01 -19.01 4.75
N LYS A 452 -13.85 -18.98 6.08
CA LYS A 452 -14.31 -20.03 7.03
C LYS A 452 -15.60 -20.73 6.61
N THR A 453 -16.70 -19.99 6.42
CA THR A 453 -18.03 -20.55 6.13
C THR A 453 -18.09 -21.33 4.82
N SER A 454 -17.21 -21.03 3.87
CA SER A 454 -17.17 -21.64 2.54
C SER A 454 -16.22 -22.84 2.44
N ILE A 455 -15.36 -23.04 3.45
CA ILE A 455 -14.36 -24.12 3.46
C ILE A 455 -14.48 -25.05 4.68
N ILE A 456 -15.34 -24.74 5.66
CA ILE A 456 -15.42 -25.49 6.92
C ILE A 456 -15.76 -26.97 6.69
N ASP A 457 -16.58 -27.26 5.68
CA ASP A 457 -17.01 -28.60 5.28
C ASP A 457 -15.94 -29.38 4.49
N VAL A 458 -14.87 -28.71 4.05
CA VAL A 458 -13.68 -29.39 3.49
C VAL A 458 -12.89 -30.10 4.59
N PHE A 459 -12.98 -29.62 5.83
CA PHE A 459 -12.26 -30.20 6.96
C PHE A 459 -13.06 -31.34 7.59
N ASP A 460 -12.47 -32.52 7.64
CA ASP A 460 -12.78 -33.44 8.74
C ASP A 460 -12.04 -32.93 9.99
N ILE A 461 -12.80 -32.34 10.92
CA ILE A 461 -12.25 -31.77 12.14
C ILE A 461 -11.51 -32.83 12.97
N ASN A 462 -12.01 -34.06 13.02
CA ASN A 462 -11.34 -35.15 13.76
C ASN A 462 -10.00 -35.47 13.13
N GLU A 463 -9.97 -35.57 11.80
CA GLU A 463 -8.73 -35.83 11.07
C GLU A 463 -7.70 -34.71 11.29
N ILE A 464 -8.10 -33.44 11.18
CA ILE A 464 -7.18 -32.31 11.34
C ILE A 464 -6.64 -32.23 12.77
N ILE A 465 -7.48 -32.49 13.78
CA ILE A 465 -7.04 -32.60 15.18
C ILE A 465 -6.02 -33.73 15.30
N GLU A 466 -6.28 -34.91 14.73
CA GLU A 466 -5.37 -36.05 14.80
C GLU A 466 -4.02 -35.76 14.13
N LEU A 467 -4.04 -35.23 12.91
CA LEU A 467 -2.84 -34.83 12.17
C LEU A 467 -2.01 -33.82 12.97
N GLY A 468 -2.63 -32.72 13.42
CA GLY A 468 -1.94 -31.66 14.16
C GLY A 468 -1.44 -32.09 15.54
N THR A 469 -2.12 -33.02 16.21
CA THR A 469 -1.70 -33.56 17.52
C THR A 469 -0.31 -34.17 17.47
N SER A 470 0.09 -34.79 16.35
CA SER A 470 1.42 -35.35 16.17
C SER A 470 2.54 -34.28 16.22
N TYR A 471 2.23 -33.05 15.80
CA TYR A 471 3.16 -31.92 15.75
C TYR A 471 3.15 -31.05 17.01
N LEU A 472 2.16 -31.17 17.91
CA LEU A 472 2.08 -30.44 19.19
C LEU A 472 3.05 -30.96 20.27
N SER A 473 4.21 -31.50 19.89
CA SER A 473 5.18 -32.07 20.85
C SER A 473 6.03 -30.98 21.53
N PRO A 474 6.12 -30.97 22.88
CA PRO A 474 6.94 -30.01 23.64
C PRO A 474 8.46 -30.20 23.51
N TYR A 475 8.94 -31.39 23.14
CA TYR A 475 10.31 -31.82 23.46
C TYR A 475 11.29 -31.87 22.27
N THR A 476 10.93 -31.39 21.08
CA THR A 476 11.86 -31.38 19.94
C THR A 476 12.01 -29.99 19.32
N LEU A 477 13.25 -29.51 19.20
CA LEU A 477 13.63 -28.33 18.40
C LEU A 477 13.31 -28.56 16.90
N ARG A 478 13.35 -29.81 16.44
CA ARG A 478 12.99 -30.22 15.07
C ARG A 478 11.51 -30.06 14.72
N GLY A 479 10.61 -29.84 15.69
CA GLY A 479 9.17 -29.67 15.45
C GLY A 479 8.66 -28.24 15.68
N TYR A 480 9.52 -27.26 15.97
CA TYR A 480 9.05 -25.89 16.23
C TYR A 480 8.40 -25.24 15.01
N ILE A 481 8.95 -25.53 13.82
CA ILE A 481 8.53 -24.94 12.54
C ILE A 481 7.10 -25.36 12.20
N GLU A 482 6.72 -26.60 12.50
CA GLU A 482 5.38 -27.15 12.26
C GLU A 482 4.43 -26.92 13.44
N ARG A 483 4.93 -27.00 14.68
CA ARG A 483 4.11 -26.84 15.89
C ARG A 483 3.44 -25.48 15.96
N LYS A 484 4.17 -24.41 15.67
CA LYS A 484 3.65 -23.03 15.81
C LYS A 484 2.48 -22.77 14.86
N PRO A 485 2.57 -23.08 13.56
CA PRO A 485 1.44 -22.99 12.64
C PRO A 485 0.22 -23.80 13.10
N PHE A 486 0.40 -25.07 13.51
CA PHE A 486 -0.72 -25.88 14.04
C PHE A 486 -1.34 -25.31 15.31
N TYR A 487 -0.51 -24.90 16.27
CA TYR A 487 -0.99 -24.30 17.52
C TYR A 487 -1.87 -23.08 17.23
N LYS A 488 -1.41 -22.19 16.35
CA LYS A 488 -2.19 -21.01 15.95
C LYS A 488 -3.46 -21.37 15.19
N PHE A 489 -3.39 -22.34 14.28
CA PHE A 489 -4.57 -22.79 13.56
C PHE A 489 -5.63 -23.35 14.53
N PHE A 490 -5.22 -24.15 15.52
CA PHE A 490 -6.16 -24.64 16.53
C PHE A 490 -6.74 -23.54 17.42
N THR A 491 -5.95 -22.54 17.83
CA THR A 491 -6.52 -21.40 18.57
C THR A 491 -7.58 -20.68 17.75
N ASP A 492 -7.31 -20.43 16.47
CA ASP A 492 -8.25 -19.73 15.60
C ASP A 492 -9.48 -20.62 15.30
N LEU A 493 -9.29 -21.92 15.07
CA LEU A 493 -10.37 -22.89 14.81
C LEU A 493 -11.33 -22.97 16.00
N PHE A 494 -10.82 -23.24 17.21
CA PHE A 494 -11.64 -23.46 18.40
C PHE A 494 -12.26 -22.18 18.98
N GLU A 495 -11.70 -21.00 18.68
CA GLU A 495 -12.34 -19.72 18.99
C GLU A 495 -13.57 -19.47 18.09
N GLU A 496 -13.62 -20.10 16.91
CA GLU A 496 -14.57 -19.79 15.84
C GLU A 496 -15.64 -20.88 15.62
N ILE A 497 -15.38 -22.15 15.89
CA ILE A 497 -16.36 -23.23 15.67
C ILE A 497 -17.26 -23.46 16.88
N ASP A 498 -18.52 -23.83 16.63
CA ASP A 498 -19.43 -24.30 17.67
C ASP A 498 -19.28 -25.82 17.85
N ILE A 499 -18.56 -26.25 18.88
CA ILE A 499 -18.21 -27.66 19.14
C ILE A 499 -19.40 -28.63 19.13
N PRO A 500 -20.59 -28.29 19.70
CA PRO A 500 -21.75 -29.16 19.67
C PRO A 500 -22.27 -29.50 18.26
N GLU A 501 -21.87 -28.75 17.23
CA GLU A 501 -22.24 -29.04 15.83
C GLU A 501 -21.42 -30.18 15.21
N TYR A 502 -20.37 -30.67 15.91
CA TYR A 502 -19.44 -31.67 15.38
C TYR A 502 -19.39 -32.93 16.25
N ASP A 503 -19.44 -34.10 15.62
CA ASP A 503 -19.25 -35.39 16.30
C ASP A 503 -17.75 -35.67 16.51
N LEU A 504 -17.21 -35.13 17.61
CA LEU A 504 -15.79 -35.28 17.92
C LEU A 504 -15.47 -36.68 18.47
N ASN A 505 -14.48 -37.33 17.86
CA ASN A 505 -13.99 -38.62 18.30
C ASN A 505 -13.25 -38.47 19.63
N LYS A 506 -13.82 -39.09 20.67
CA LYS A 506 -13.30 -39.02 22.04
C LYS A 506 -11.82 -39.38 22.16
N GLU A 507 -11.36 -40.45 21.52
CA GLU A 507 -9.96 -40.89 21.64
C GLU A 507 -8.99 -39.91 20.98
N ILE A 508 -9.39 -39.30 19.86
CA ILE A 508 -8.60 -38.27 19.17
C ILE A 508 -8.49 -37.02 20.04
N VAL A 509 -9.61 -36.55 20.59
CA VAL A 509 -9.64 -35.36 21.45
C VAL A 509 -8.84 -35.57 22.74
N GLU A 510 -8.93 -36.75 23.35
CA GLU A 510 -8.12 -37.09 24.54
C GLU A 510 -6.61 -37.02 24.23
N ARG A 511 -6.17 -37.59 23.10
CA ARG A 511 -4.76 -37.50 22.66
C ARG A 511 -4.35 -36.05 22.41
N PHE A 512 -5.21 -35.28 21.76
CA PHE A 512 -5.00 -33.85 21.49
C PHE A 512 -4.82 -33.07 22.78
N LEU A 513 -5.77 -33.15 23.71
CA LEU A 513 -5.72 -32.46 25.01
C LEU A 513 -4.45 -32.82 25.80
N PHE A 514 -4.06 -34.08 25.78
CA PHE A 514 -2.83 -34.53 26.43
C PHE A 514 -1.56 -33.85 25.87
N LYS A 515 -1.55 -33.48 24.57
CA LYS A 515 -0.47 -32.73 23.91
C LYS A 515 -0.66 -31.21 24.02
N MET A 516 -1.89 -30.74 24.10
CA MET A 516 -2.22 -29.31 24.21
C MET A 516 -1.89 -28.73 25.57
N VAL A 517 -2.09 -29.48 26.68
CA VAL A 517 -1.78 -29.02 28.05
C VAL A 517 -0.33 -28.49 28.18
N PRO A 518 0.72 -29.22 27.73
CA PRO A 518 2.08 -28.69 27.74
C PRO A 518 2.31 -27.36 27.00
N MET A 519 1.42 -26.95 26.09
CA MET A 519 1.57 -25.68 25.35
C MET A 519 1.50 -24.46 26.28
N LEU A 520 0.85 -24.57 27.44
CA LEU A 520 0.87 -23.55 28.50
C LEU A 520 2.28 -23.14 28.93
N GLY A 521 3.19 -24.12 28.89
CA GLY A 521 4.60 -23.98 29.26
C GLY A 521 5.54 -23.69 28.10
N ILE A 522 5.05 -23.70 26.85
CA ILE A 522 5.83 -23.39 25.64
C ILE A 522 5.56 -21.96 25.17
N TYR A 523 4.30 -21.54 25.17
CA TYR A 523 3.91 -20.21 24.73
C TYR A 523 3.61 -19.33 25.94
N TYR A 524 4.66 -18.65 26.41
CA TYR A 524 4.67 -17.88 27.67
C TYR A 524 3.85 -16.58 27.64
N ALA A 525 3.26 -16.22 26.51
CA ALA A 525 2.47 -15.00 26.39
C ALA A 525 1.10 -15.19 27.05
N ASP A 526 0.63 -14.16 27.76
CA ASP A 526 -0.66 -14.17 28.47
C ASP A 526 -1.84 -14.54 27.54
N TYR A 527 -1.85 -14.00 26.32
CA TYR A 527 -2.84 -14.35 25.30
C TYR A 527 -2.82 -15.85 24.94
N SER A 528 -1.65 -16.40 24.63
CA SER A 528 -1.48 -17.82 24.30
C SER A 528 -1.93 -18.74 25.44
N ARG A 529 -1.66 -18.36 26.70
CA ARG A 529 -2.15 -19.13 27.86
C ARG A 529 -3.67 -19.13 27.93
N LYS A 530 -4.29 -17.97 27.77
CA LYS A 530 -5.76 -17.84 27.76
C LYS A 530 -6.38 -18.68 26.63
N SER A 531 -5.89 -18.59 25.40
CA SER A 531 -6.41 -19.39 24.28
C SER A 531 -6.22 -20.90 24.52
N THR A 532 -5.07 -21.32 25.07
CA THR A 532 -4.83 -22.74 25.41
C THR A 532 -5.81 -23.25 26.47
N LEU A 533 -6.02 -22.49 27.53
CA LEU A 533 -7.00 -22.82 28.58
C LEU A 533 -8.44 -22.77 28.06
N GLY A 534 -8.74 -21.83 27.16
CA GLY A 534 -10.03 -21.72 26.47
C GLY A 534 -10.36 -22.99 25.70
N ILE A 535 -9.42 -23.49 24.90
CA ILE A 535 -9.56 -24.78 24.19
C ILE A 535 -9.81 -25.93 25.16
N ILE A 536 -9.06 -26.00 26.27
CA ILE A 536 -9.23 -27.06 27.27
C ILE A 536 -10.63 -26.99 27.91
N ASN A 537 -11.16 -25.79 28.16
CA ASN A 537 -12.51 -25.60 28.68
C ASN A 537 -13.59 -26.00 27.68
N LEU A 538 -13.43 -25.62 26.41
CA LEU A 538 -14.36 -26.01 25.34
C LEU A 538 -14.45 -27.53 25.20
N LEU A 539 -13.34 -28.23 25.39
CA LEU A 539 -13.25 -29.68 25.28
C LEU A 539 -13.26 -30.38 26.64
N TRP A 540 -13.77 -29.73 27.69
CA TRP A 540 -13.65 -30.23 29.06
C TRP A 540 -14.30 -31.59 29.27
N GLU A 541 -15.41 -31.87 28.57
CA GLU A 541 -16.12 -33.16 28.67
C GLU A 541 -15.29 -34.37 28.23
N TYR A 542 -14.27 -34.14 27.39
CA TYR A 542 -13.33 -35.15 26.91
C TYR A 542 -12.13 -35.35 27.86
N THR A 543 -12.03 -34.58 28.95
CA THR A 543 -10.89 -34.69 29.87
C THR A 543 -10.95 -35.95 30.73
N THR A 544 -9.88 -36.74 30.70
CA THR A 544 -9.66 -37.86 31.63
C THR A 544 -8.97 -37.40 32.91
N THR A 545 -9.01 -38.21 33.98
CA THR A 545 -8.25 -37.95 35.22
C THR A 545 -6.76 -37.75 34.94
N GLU A 546 -6.19 -38.48 33.97
CA GLU A 546 -4.79 -38.31 33.59
C GLU A 546 -4.50 -36.92 33.01
N ILE A 547 -5.35 -36.44 32.09
CA ILE A 547 -5.23 -35.10 31.48
C ILE A 547 -5.37 -34.02 32.56
N ARG A 548 -6.35 -34.16 33.46
CA ARG A 548 -6.57 -33.21 34.57
C ARG A 548 -5.36 -33.16 35.52
N ASN A 549 -4.80 -34.30 35.89
CA ASN A 549 -3.58 -34.36 36.70
C ASN A 549 -2.36 -33.79 35.99
N LYS A 550 -2.29 -33.92 34.65
CA LYS A 550 -1.24 -33.29 33.86
C LYS A 550 -1.39 -31.76 33.83
N LEU A 551 -2.61 -31.26 33.69
CA LEU A 551 -2.91 -29.83 33.74
C LEU A 551 -2.50 -29.21 35.07
N ILE A 552 -2.86 -29.87 36.19
CA ILE A 552 -2.45 -29.42 37.54
C ILE A 552 -0.93 -29.33 37.65
N ARG A 553 -0.20 -30.40 37.27
CA ARG A 553 1.27 -30.41 37.31
C ARG A 553 1.90 -29.34 36.44
N GLU A 554 1.33 -29.08 35.27
CA GLU A 554 1.84 -28.05 34.36
C GLU A 554 1.60 -26.64 34.93
N CYS A 555 0.42 -26.39 35.51
CA CYS A 555 0.12 -25.16 36.23
C CYS A 555 1.06 -24.96 37.43
N GLU A 556 1.24 -25.99 38.26
CA GLU A 556 2.17 -25.97 39.41
C GLU A 556 3.58 -25.60 38.96
N ARG A 557 4.09 -26.27 37.91
CA ARG A 557 5.43 -26.02 37.36
C ARG A 557 5.61 -24.57 36.95
N ILE A 558 4.61 -23.97 36.31
CA ILE A 558 4.68 -22.59 35.82
C ILE A 558 4.50 -21.57 36.96
N ILE A 559 3.54 -21.78 37.86
CA ILE A 559 3.27 -20.90 39.01
C ILE A 559 4.49 -20.85 39.94
N ASN A 560 5.11 -22.00 40.21
CA ASN A 560 6.30 -22.11 41.05
C ASN A 560 7.60 -21.67 40.35
N ASN A 561 7.58 -21.39 39.04
CA ASN A 561 8.76 -20.89 38.35
C ASN A 561 9.05 -19.43 38.77
N PRO A 562 10.22 -19.13 39.37
CA PRO A 562 10.56 -17.77 39.77
C PRO A 562 10.77 -16.82 38.59
N GLU A 563 11.08 -17.34 37.40
CA GLU A 563 11.29 -16.53 36.18
C GLU A 563 9.98 -16.17 35.46
N GLU A 564 8.87 -16.77 35.88
CA GLU A 564 7.58 -16.55 35.24
C GLU A 564 6.94 -15.22 35.68
N ARG A 565 6.26 -14.55 34.74
CA ARG A 565 5.61 -13.27 35.01
C ARG A 565 4.39 -13.47 35.91
N GLU A 566 4.20 -12.54 36.83
CA GLU A 566 3.05 -12.53 37.76
C GLU A 566 1.70 -12.57 37.03
N SER A 567 1.56 -11.89 35.90
CA SER A 567 0.32 -11.93 35.10
C SER A 567 0.04 -13.33 34.55
N GLY A 568 1.07 -14.02 34.09
CA GLY A 568 1.00 -15.41 33.63
C GLY A 568 0.58 -16.37 34.73
N LYS A 569 1.12 -16.21 35.93
CA LYS A 569 0.75 -17.01 37.12
C LYS A 569 -0.72 -16.82 37.48
N LYS A 570 -1.17 -15.56 37.56
CA LYS A 570 -2.57 -15.22 37.88
C LYS A 570 -3.58 -15.81 36.89
N ILE A 571 -3.25 -15.89 35.61
CA ILE A 571 -4.12 -16.54 34.61
C ILE A 571 -4.35 -18.01 34.98
N LEU A 572 -3.29 -18.72 35.37
CA LEU A 572 -3.37 -20.13 35.76
C LEU A 572 -4.08 -20.30 37.10
N GLU A 573 -3.76 -19.47 38.10
CA GLU A 573 -4.40 -19.50 39.42
C GLU A 573 -5.91 -19.26 39.32
N ASN A 574 -6.33 -18.20 38.59
CA ASN A 574 -7.74 -17.90 38.38
C ASN A 574 -8.45 -19.06 37.68
N TYR A 575 -7.84 -19.64 36.64
CA TYR A 575 -8.40 -20.79 35.95
C TYR A 575 -8.63 -21.98 36.89
N LEU A 576 -7.66 -22.29 37.76
CA LEU A 576 -7.79 -23.38 38.74
C LEU A 576 -8.89 -23.11 39.76
N VAL A 577 -9.05 -21.86 40.20
CA VAL A 577 -10.13 -21.44 41.10
C VAL A 577 -11.50 -21.58 40.42
N GLU A 578 -11.64 -21.04 39.21
CA GLU A 578 -12.89 -21.06 38.45
C GLU A 578 -13.35 -22.49 38.13
N ASN A 579 -12.41 -23.40 37.88
CA ASN A 579 -12.68 -24.78 37.53
C ASN A 579 -12.55 -25.75 38.70
N TYR A 580 -12.36 -25.27 39.93
CA TYR A 580 -12.06 -26.11 41.11
C TYR A 580 -13.06 -27.26 41.29
N MET A 581 -14.35 -26.97 41.11
CA MET A 581 -15.44 -27.94 41.27
C MET A 581 -15.44 -29.04 40.20
N ASN A 582 -14.74 -28.84 39.09
CA ASN A 582 -14.68 -29.78 37.97
C ASN A 582 -13.61 -30.88 38.18
N PHE A 583 -12.74 -30.72 39.18
CA PHE A 583 -11.71 -31.71 39.52
C PHE A 583 -12.21 -32.72 40.55
N ASP A 584 -11.67 -33.94 40.49
CA ASP A 584 -11.89 -34.95 41.52
C ASP A 584 -11.14 -34.59 42.82
N GLU A 585 -11.39 -35.34 43.90
CA GLU A 585 -10.78 -35.07 45.21
C GLU A 585 -9.24 -35.12 45.20
N SER A 586 -8.64 -35.88 44.30
CA SER A 586 -7.18 -35.89 44.13
C SER A 586 -6.71 -34.61 43.45
N GLY A 587 -7.42 -34.16 42.41
CA GLY A 587 -7.13 -32.92 41.72
C GLY A 587 -7.32 -31.68 42.60
N LYS A 588 -8.40 -31.64 43.41
CA LYS A 588 -8.64 -30.56 44.38
C LYS A 588 -7.49 -30.41 45.37
N LYS A 589 -7.00 -31.50 45.95
CA LYS A 589 -5.83 -31.48 46.84
C LYS A 589 -4.57 -30.96 46.14
N GLY A 590 -4.41 -31.28 44.85
CA GLY A 590 -3.34 -30.71 44.04
C GLY A 590 -3.46 -29.19 43.87
N ILE A 591 -4.68 -28.71 43.62
CA ILE A 591 -4.97 -27.27 43.50
C ILE A 591 -4.77 -26.55 44.83
N ASP A 592 -5.27 -27.09 45.94
CA ASP A 592 -5.08 -26.56 47.29
C ASP A 592 -3.59 -26.37 47.61
N SER A 593 -2.76 -27.37 47.26
CA SER A 593 -1.31 -27.30 47.41
C SER A 593 -0.66 -26.19 46.57
N ILE A 594 -1.15 -25.95 45.35
CA ILE A 594 -0.63 -24.89 44.46
C ILE A 594 -1.04 -23.52 45.00
N LEU A 595 -2.31 -23.35 45.36
CA LEU A 595 -2.90 -22.08 45.79
C LEU A 595 -2.63 -21.75 47.27
N LYS A 596 -2.09 -22.71 48.04
CA LYS A 596 -1.83 -22.62 49.49
C LYS A 596 -3.12 -22.33 50.29
N ILE A 597 -4.21 -22.99 49.90
CA ILE A 597 -5.51 -23.02 50.59
C ILE A 597 -5.57 -24.31 51.41
#